data_AF-A0AAV9PQ83-F1
#
_entry.id   AF-A0AAV9PQ83-F1
#
_cell.length_a   1.000
_cell.length_b   1.000
_cell.length_c   1.000
_cell.angle_alpha   90.00
_cell.angle_beta   90.00
_cell.angle_gamma   90.00
#
_symmetry.space_group_name_H-M   'P 1'
#
loop_
_entity.id
_entity.type
_entity.pdbx_description
1 polymer ?
#
loop_
_entity_poly.entity_id
_entity_poly.type
_entity_poly.pdbx_seq_one_letter_code
_entity_poly.pdbx_strand_id
1 'polypeptide(L)'
;MAPFFWEDEGKKYGKAAGDPNTYTAGVIGEHNVVLAYMPGMGTTSAAAVAGAMRVSFSNIKLALVVGICGGMHGQEIVLGDVIISQALIQYDFGRQYPEGFKRKTGVQETLGRPSPEIRGIQAN
;
A
#
# COMPACT_ATOMS: atom_id res chain seq x y z
N MET A 1 -31.27 7.26 -3.98
CA MET A 1 -29.81 7.29 -3.76
C MET A 1 -29.63 7.37 -2.25
N ALA A 2 -29.34 6.26 -1.57
CA ALA A 2 -29.16 6.29 -0.12
C ALA A 2 -27.74 6.80 0.21
N PRO A 3 -27.54 7.59 1.28
CA PRO A 3 -26.22 8.03 1.71
C PRO A 3 -25.34 6.83 2.07
N PHE A 4 -24.04 6.94 1.87
CA PHE A 4 -23.04 6.01 2.38
C PHE A 4 -23.09 6.04 3.92
N PHE A 5 -23.81 5.10 4.54
CA PHE A 5 -23.90 4.98 5.99
C PHE A 5 -22.71 4.18 6.52
N TRP A 6 -21.90 4.82 7.35
CA TRP A 6 -20.92 4.15 8.20
C TRP A 6 -21.65 3.64 9.45
N GLU A 7 -22.15 2.40 9.43
CA GLU A 7 -22.61 1.75 10.66
C GLU A 7 -21.40 1.08 11.35
N ASP A 8 -20.83 1.79 12.31
CA ASP A 8 -20.05 1.18 13.37
C ASP A 8 -21.02 0.41 14.28
N GLU A 9 -21.35 -0.84 13.91
CA GLU A 9 -22.19 -1.73 14.74
C GLU A 9 -21.53 -2.15 16.06
N GLY A 10 -20.51 -1.43 16.56
CA GLY A 10 -19.84 -1.74 17.83
C GLY A 10 -19.08 -3.08 17.82
N LYS A 11 -18.95 -3.73 16.65
CA LYS A 11 -18.11 -4.91 16.47
C LYS A 11 -16.66 -4.47 16.44
N LYS A 12 -16.02 -4.47 17.61
CA LYS A 12 -14.56 -4.35 17.72
C LYS A 12 -13.91 -5.57 17.08
N TYR A 13 -13.50 -5.45 15.83
CA TYR A 13 -12.60 -6.42 15.20
C TYR A 13 -11.24 -6.33 15.87
N GLY A 14 -10.77 -7.46 16.41
CA GLY A 14 -9.45 -7.56 17.02
C GLY A 14 -8.33 -7.55 15.97
N LYS A 15 -7.14 -7.11 16.38
CA LYS A 15 -5.89 -7.26 15.62
C LYS A 15 -5.03 -8.38 16.22
N ALA A 16 -4.16 -8.97 15.42
CA ALA A 16 -3.26 -10.02 15.88
C ALA A 16 -2.37 -9.54 17.03
N ALA A 17 -1.98 -10.45 17.91
CA ALA A 17 -1.03 -10.14 18.97
C ALA A 17 0.28 -9.62 18.37
N GLY A 18 0.75 -8.46 18.86
CA GLY A 18 1.96 -7.81 18.37
C GLY A 18 1.77 -6.92 17.14
N ASP A 19 0.57 -6.81 16.57
CA ASP A 19 0.27 -5.79 15.57
C ASP A 19 0.24 -4.41 16.25
N PRO A 20 1.13 -3.45 15.91
CA PRO A 20 1.17 -2.14 16.54
C PRO A 20 0.18 -1.14 15.93
N ASN A 21 -0.48 -1.47 14.81
CA ASN A 21 -1.29 -0.52 14.06
C ASN A 21 -2.61 -0.18 14.77
N THR A 22 -3.15 0.97 14.40
CA THR A 22 -4.51 1.39 14.77
C THR A 22 -5.42 1.27 13.55
N TYR A 23 -6.64 0.79 13.76
CA TYR A 23 -7.60 0.56 12.69
C TYR A 23 -8.99 1.10 13.03
N THR A 24 -9.74 1.44 11.99
CA THR A 24 -11.20 1.55 12.03
C THR A 24 -11.76 0.50 11.09
N ALA A 25 -12.68 -0.33 11.57
CA ALA A 25 -13.40 -1.29 10.76
C ALA A 25 -14.80 -0.75 10.43
N GLY A 26 -15.36 -1.16 9.31
CA GLY A 26 -16.71 -0.78 8.91
C GLY A 26 -17.17 -1.53 7.67
N VAL A 27 -18.24 -1.03 7.07
CA VAL A 27 -18.84 -1.59 5.86
C VAL A 27 -19.07 -0.48 4.85
N ILE A 28 -18.72 -0.72 3.57
CA ILE A 28 -19.04 0.16 2.45
C ILE A 28 -19.80 -0.67 1.42
N GLY A 29 -21.08 -0.34 1.20
CA GLY A 29 -21.96 -1.18 0.37
C GLY A 29 -22.06 -2.58 0.97
N GLU A 30 -21.69 -3.61 0.20
CA GLU A 30 -21.67 -5.02 0.65
C GLU A 30 -20.27 -5.50 1.07
N HIS A 31 -19.30 -4.59 1.19
CA HIS A 31 -17.91 -4.93 1.46
C HIS A 31 -17.51 -4.56 2.89
N ASN A 32 -16.95 -5.52 3.64
CA ASN A 32 -16.26 -5.23 4.89
C ASN A 32 -14.95 -4.50 4.59
N VAL A 33 -14.72 -3.38 5.25
CA VAL A 33 -13.56 -2.51 5.04
C VAL A 33 -12.83 -2.28 6.35
N VAL A 34 -11.51 -2.26 6.28
CA VAL A 34 -10.62 -1.85 7.38
C VAL A 34 -9.74 -0.72 6.88
N LEU A 35 -9.76 0.39 7.60
CA LEU A 35 -8.87 1.53 7.41
C LEU A 35 -7.74 1.44 8.43
N ALA A 36 -6.48 1.50 7.98
CA ALA A 36 -5.33 1.64 8.87
C ALA A 36 -4.86 3.08 8.97
N TYR A 37 -4.48 3.48 10.18
CA TYR A 37 -3.82 4.75 10.44
C TYR A 37 -2.31 4.55 10.41
N MET A 38 -1.63 5.30 9.54
CA MET A 38 -0.17 5.27 9.45
C MET A 38 0.46 6.26 10.45
N PRO A 39 1.49 5.87 11.22
CA PRO A 39 2.16 6.75 12.18
C PRO A 39 3.06 7.81 11.52
N GLY A 40 3.31 7.69 10.21
CA GLY A 40 4.12 8.64 9.46
C GLY A 40 4.01 8.39 7.95
N MET A 41 4.61 9.26 7.16
CA MET A 41 4.63 9.15 5.70
C MET A 41 5.73 8.20 5.21
N GLY A 42 5.64 7.79 3.94
CA GLY A 42 6.70 7.08 3.23
C GLY A 42 6.53 5.57 3.15
N THR A 43 7.35 4.96 2.28
CA THR A 43 7.25 3.54 1.88
C THR A 43 7.53 2.58 3.03
N THR A 44 8.48 2.88 3.91
CA THR A 44 8.81 2.04 5.07
C THR A 44 7.66 1.95 6.07
N SER A 45 7.04 3.10 6.40
CA SER A 45 5.89 3.12 7.32
C SER A 45 4.70 2.39 6.70
N ALA A 46 4.40 2.64 5.42
CA ALA A 46 3.34 1.95 4.69
C ALA A 46 3.56 0.42 4.66
N ALA A 47 4.78 -0.03 4.39
CA ALA A 47 5.12 -1.45 4.33
C ALA A 47 4.97 -2.14 5.70
N ALA A 48 5.39 -1.49 6.78
CA ALA A 48 5.21 -2.02 8.14
C ALA A 48 3.72 -2.16 8.49
N VAL A 49 2.93 -1.12 8.21
CA VAL A 49 1.48 -1.13 8.45
C VAL A 49 0.79 -2.22 7.63
N ALA A 50 1.04 -2.27 6.33
CA ALA A 50 0.45 -3.28 5.44
C ALA A 50 0.87 -4.71 5.81
N GLY A 51 2.12 -4.90 6.24
CA GLY A 51 2.63 -6.19 6.70
C GLY A 51 1.87 -6.72 7.91
N ALA A 52 1.68 -5.89 8.94
CA ALA A 52 0.92 -6.29 10.13
C ALA A 52 -0.59 -6.40 9.85
N MET A 53 -1.16 -5.52 9.02
CA MET A 53 -2.56 -5.61 8.57
C MET A 53 -2.85 -6.95 7.89
N ARG A 54 -1.95 -7.43 7.03
CA ARG A 54 -2.09 -8.72 6.35
C ARG A 54 -2.16 -9.90 7.33
N VAL A 55 -1.48 -9.79 8.47
CA VAL A 55 -1.51 -10.82 9.53
C VAL A 55 -2.81 -10.74 10.33
N SER A 56 -3.24 -9.52 10.69
CA SER A 56 -4.46 -9.29 11.47
C SER A 56 -5.76 -9.57 10.71
N PHE A 57 -5.77 -9.31 9.40
CA PHE A 57 -6.96 -9.39 8.55
C PHE A 57 -6.68 -10.30 7.34
N SER A 58 -6.63 -11.61 7.61
CA SER A 58 -6.26 -12.63 6.62
C SER A 58 -7.23 -12.76 5.44
N ASN A 59 -8.46 -12.26 5.56
CA ASN A 59 -9.50 -12.35 4.52
C ASN A 59 -9.56 -11.10 3.62
N ILE A 60 -8.58 -10.19 3.67
CA ILE A 60 -8.48 -9.06 2.74
C ILE A 60 -8.28 -9.59 1.31
N LYS A 61 -9.22 -9.26 0.41
CA LYS A 61 -9.15 -9.60 -1.02
C LYS A 61 -8.64 -8.47 -1.91
N LEU A 62 -8.74 -7.23 -1.42
CA LEU A 62 -8.34 -6.02 -2.11
C LEU A 62 -7.73 -5.05 -1.10
N ALA A 63 -6.55 -4.52 -1.41
CA ALA A 63 -5.92 -3.46 -0.64
C ALA A 63 -5.75 -2.22 -1.54
N LEU A 64 -6.21 -1.08 -1.05
CA LEU A 64 -6.07 0.21 -1.75
C LEU A 64 -5.07 1.07 -0.98
N VAL A 65 -4.02 1.54 -1.68
CA VAL A 65 -3.11 2.55 -1.15
C VAL A 65 -3.57 3.89 -1.68
N VAL A 66 -4.06 4.74 -0.78
CA VAL A 66 -4.64 6.05 -1.12
C VAL A 66 -3.77 7.14 -0.50
N GLY A 67 -3.54 8.20 -1.27
CA GLY A 67 -2.80 9.36 -0.84
C GLY A 67 -2.85 10.46 -1.90
N ILE A 68 -2.24 11.58 -1.58
CA ILE A 68 -2.05 12.67 -2.54
C ILE A 68 -0.75 12.46 -3.33
N CYS A 69 -0.73 12.92 -4.58
CA CYS A 69 0.45 12.89 -5.42
C CYS A 69 0.64 14.21 -6.16
N GLY A 70 1.87 14.49 -6.58
CA GLY A 70 2.18 15.59 -7.48
C GLY A 70 2.10 15.15 -8.94
N GLY A 71 1.65 16.04 -9.83
CA GLY A 71 1.70 15.85 -11.28
C GLY A 71 3.06 16.24 -11.87
N MET A 72 3.41 15.64 -13.00
CA MET A 72 4.60 16.00 -13.78
C MET A 72 4.20 16.72 -15.07
N HIS A 73 4.99 17.71 -15.48
CA HIS A 73 4.80 18.44 -16.74
C HIS A 73 4.74 17.49 -17.95
N GLY A 74 3.84 17.78 -18.89
CA GLY A 74 3.65 17.00 -20.12
C GLY A 74 2.44 16.06 -20.12
N GLN A 75 1.69 16.01 -19.02
CA GLN A 75 0.34 15.41 -18.97
C GLN A 75 -0.67 16.48 -18.55
N GLU A 76 -1.86 16.45 -19.13
CA GLU A 76 -2.97 17.29 -18.71
C GLU A 76 -3.54 16.71 -17.40
N ILE A 77 -2.95 17.13 -16.28
CA ILE A 77 -3.37 16.78 -14.91
C ILE A 77 -3.70 18.08 -14.19
N VAL A 78 -4.92 18.18 -13.65
CA VAL A 78 -5.38 19.36 -12.91
C VAL A 78 -5.57 19.04 -11.42
N LEU A 79 -5.49 20.08 -10.59
CA LEU A 79 -5.72 19.93 -9.15
C LEU A 79 -7.15 19.42 -8.91
N GLY A 80 -7.26 18.30 -8.20
CA GLY A 80 -8.53 17.63 -7.93
C GLY A 80 -8.73 16.33 -8.72
N ASP A 81 -7.88 16.04 -9.71
CA ASP A 81 -7.92 14.78 -10.43
C ASP A 81 -7.61 13.58 -9.51
N VAL A 82 -8.36 12.50 -9.70
CA VAL A 82 -8.10 11.21 -9.04
C VAL A 82 -7.38 10.30 -10.03
N ILE A 83 -6.11 10.00 -9.71
CA ILE A 83 -5.27 9.16 -10.56
C ILE A 83 -5.34 7.71 -10.09
N ILE A 84 -5.71 6.81 -11.00
CA ILE A 84 -5.69 5.36 -10.78
C ILE A 84 -4.45 4.79 -11.47
N SER A 85 -3.46 4.40 -10.67
CA SER A 85 -2.20 3.86 -11.21
C SER A 85 -2.41 2.47 -11.83
N GLN A 86 -1.86 2.27 -13.04
CA GLN A 86 -1.77 0.93 -13.66
C GLN A 86 -0.51 0.17 -13.23
N ALA A 87 0.56 0.89 -12.89
CA ALA A 87 1.82 0.35 -12.42
C ALA A 87 2.51 1.37 -11.49
N LEU A 88 3.34 0.85 -10.57
CA LEU A 88 4.19 1.66 -9.69
C LEU A 88 5.66 1.38 -10.00
N ILE A 89 6.43 2.43 -10.22
CA ILE A 89 7.88 2.36 -10.44
C ILE A 89 8.57 3.25 -9.41
N GLN A 90 9.44 2.66 -8.60
CA GLN A 90 10.21 3.38 -7.60
C GLN A 90 11.39 4.10 -8.28
N TYR A 91 11.31 5.43 -8.38
CA TYR A 91 12.26 6.22 -9.17
C TYR A 91 13.65 6.34 -8.52
N ASP A 92 13.71 6.28 -7.19
CA ASP A 92 14.93 6.38 -6.37
C ASP A 92 15.56 5.00 -6.11
N PHE A 93 15.03 3.93 -6.71
CA PHE A 93 15.57 2.59 -6.55
C PHE A 93 16.55 2.24 -7.67
N GLY A 94 17.81 2.03 -7.30
CA GLY A 94 18.88 1.78 -8.25
C GLY A 94 20.20 1.47 -7.57
N ARG A 95 21.27 1.45 -8.36
CA ARG A 95 22.64 1.28 -7.87
C ARG A 95 23.49 2.45 -8.33
N GLN A 96 24.28 2.98 -7.41
CA GLN A 96 25.31 3.96 -7.73
C GLN A 96 26.53 3.24 -8.31
N TYR A 97 26.93 3.62 -9.52
CA TYR A 97 28.16 3.18 -10.18
C TYR A 97 29.11 4.37 -10.34
N PRO A 98 30.41 4.15 -10.67
CA PRO A 98 31.33 5.24 -11.01
C PRO A 98 30.79 6.16 -12.12
N GLU A 99 30.07 5.59 -13.09
CA GLU A 99 29.44 6.30 -14.21
C GLU A 99 28.14 7.05 -13.82
N GLY A 100 27.67 6.90 -12.57
CA GLY A 100 26.45 7.54 -12.07
C GLY A 100 25.39 6.56 -11.53
N PHE A 101 24.25 7.13 -11.12
CA PHE A 101 23.12 6.36 -10.61
C PHE A 101 22.39 5.65 -11.76
N LYS A 102 22.33 4.32 -11.70
CA LYS A 102 21.51 3.52 -12.61
C LYS A 102 20.25 3.06 -11.89
N ARG A 103 19.12 3.66 -12.30
CA ARG A 103 17.78 3.27 -11.85
C ARG A 103 17.42 1.87 -12.36
N LYS A 104 16.73 1.09 -11.53
CA LYS A 104 16.03 -0.12 -11.99
C LYS A 104 14.72 0.28 -12.65
N THR A 105 14.60 0.01 -13.95
CA THR A 105 13.50 0.51 -14.79
C THR A 105 12.46 -0.55 -15.14
N GLY A 106 12.75 -1.83 -14.89
CA GLY A 106 11.84 -2.92 -15.23
C GLY A 106 10.63 -2.96 -14.32
N VAL A 107 9.42 -2.98 -14.88
CA VAL A 107 8.18 -3.25 -14.13
C VAL A 107 8.31 -4.58 -13.36
N GLN A 108 8.91 -5.62 -13.97
CA GLN A 108 9.27 -6.88 -13.29
C GLN A 108 10.32 -6.74 -12.17
N GLU A 109 11.25 -5.78 -12.30
CA GLU A 109 12.24 -5.49 -11.25
C GLU A 109 11.63 -4.71 -10.08
N THR A 110 10.44 -4.14 -10.29
CA THR A 110 9.75 -3.24 -9.36
C THR A 110 8.48 -3.86 -8.75
N LEU A 111 7.79 -4.76 -9.47
CA LEU A 111 6.53 -5.44 -9.09
C LEU A 111 6.70 -6.63 -8.13
N GLY A 112 7.75 -6.60 -7.33
CA GLY A 112 7.96 -7.62 -6.30
C GLY A 112 9.10 -8.53 -6.69
N ARG A 113 10.17 -8.42 -5.91
CA ARG A 113 11.15 -9.48 -5.79
C ARG A 113 10.40 -10.80 -5.50
N PRO A 114 10.93 -11.97 -5.90
CA PRO A 114 10.35 -13.27 -5.59
C PRO A 114 9.90 -13.35 -4.14
N SER A 115 8.87 -14.13 -3.82
CA SER A 115 8.35 -14.21 -2.44
C SER A 115 9.49 -14.41 -1.43
N PRO A 116 9.38 -13.88 -0.19
CA PRO A 116 10.42 -14.05 0.81
C PRO A 116 10.88 -15.52 0.98
N GLU A 117 9.97 -16.46 0.82
CA GLU A 117 10.23 -17.91 0.78
C GLU A 117 11.22 -18.29 -0.34
N ILE A 118 10.96 -17.86 -1.59
CA ILE A 118 11.85 -18.13 -2.73
C ILE A 118 13.21 -17.47 -2.53
N ARG A 119 13.24 -16.25 -1.98
CA ARG A 119 14.51 -15.55 -1.71
C ARG A 119 15.33 -16.20 -0.59
N GLY A 120 14.65 -16.76 0.41
CA GLY A 120 15.31 -17.49 1.49
C GLY A 120 16.06 -18.72 0.98
N ILE A 121 15.54 -19.37 -0.07
CA ILE A 121 16.19 -20.53 -0.70
C ILE A 121 17.41 -20.11 -1.55
N GLN A 122 17.35 -18.95 -2.20
CA GLN A 122 18.44 -18.45 -3.08
C GLN A 122 19.58 -17.74 -2.34
N ALA A 123 19.43 -17.49 -1.04
CA ALA A 123 20.43 -16.79 -0.23
C ALA A 123 21.50 -17.72 0.42
N ASN A 124 21.37 -19.03 0.21
CA ASN A 124 22.37 -20.06 0.54
C ASN A 124 23.09 -20.51 -0.72
#